data_AF-A0A9X2WC26-F1
#
_entry.id   AF-A0A9X2WC26-F1
#
_cell.length_a   1.000
_cell.length_b   1.000
_cell.length_c   1.000
_cell.angle_alpha   90.00
_cell.angle_beta   90.00
_cell.angle_gamma   90.00
#
_symmetry.space_group_name_H-M   'P 1'
#
loop_
_entity.id
_entity.type
_entity.pdbx_description
1 polymer ?
#
loop_
_entity_poly.entity_id
_entity_poly.type
_entity_poly.pdbx_seq_one_letter_code
_entity_poly.pdbx_strand_id
1 'polypeptide(L)'
;MELLKISTLSAADAQSLYKTDKGFRRKAYFKWWVKHIAAIVILVSLFLAGLFIGQILSDHYNHIIWVAIPPLSLCIALYASYKIANPFICSACGSDSVQIGQFTIYCRYCGMSYLFSCLAKKMYKKEEERKNAWKNLEERKKPVTQLAITEWESFFSVAMPEELKDLLLQENGISAPIINSSDIIMLFSAEMALAMYDTHKFREYCSNAIPVAMHSSGDLIVYKTLGGRVENTYLMKTTNPDWNSSTRINIDFSLLN
;
A
#
# COMPACT_ATOMS: atom_id res chain seq x y z
N MET A 1 -11.04 -37.83 -13.56
CA MET A 1 -9.68 -37.27 -13.42
C MET A 1 -9.77 -36.16 -12.38
N GLU A 2 -9.59 -36.53 -11.11
CA GLU A 2 -9.77 -35.63 -9.97
C GLU A 2 -8.75 -34.49 -10.02
N LEU A 3 -9.26 -33.27 -10.03
CA LEU A 3 -8.49 -32.04 -9.81
C LEU A 3 -7.83 -32.12 -8.44
N LEU A 4 -6.55 -32.50 -8.42
CA LEU A 4 -5.67 -32.43 -7.26
C LEU A 4 -5.78 -31.03 -6.64
N LYS A 5 -6.56 -30.93 -5.55
CA LYS A 5 -6.51 -29.82 -4.61
C LYS A 5 -5.07 -29.68 -4.16
N ILE A 6 -4.34 -28.73 -4.76
CA ILE A 6 -3.10 -28.22 -4.18
C ILE A 6 -3.53 -27.67 -2.83
N SER A 7 -3.16 -28.36 -1.75
CA SER A 7 -3.26 -27.82 -0.40
C SER A 7 -2.38 -26.56 -0.35
N THR A 8 -2.98 -25.41 -0.60
CA THR A 8 -2.29 -24.12 -0.53
C THR A 8 -1.95 -23.88 0.92
N LEU A 9 -0.65 -23.99 1.24
CA LEU A 9 -0.13 -23.63 2.55
C LEU A 9 -0.48 -22.16 2.82
N SER A 10 -0.94 -21.84 4.04
CA SER A 10 -1.29 -20.46 4.36
C SER A 10 -0.07 -19.55 4.21
N ALA A 11 -0.28 -18.27 3.91
CA ALA A 11 0.82 -17.33 3.72
C ALA A 11 1.70 -17.20 4.98
N ALA A 12 1.08 -17.29 6.17
CA ALA A 12 1.77 -17.24 7.46
C ALA A 12 2.65 -18.49 7.69
N ASP A 13 2.12 -19.67 7.40
CA ASP A 13 2.88 -20.93 7.53
C ASP A 13 4.04 -20.97 6.52
N ALA A 14 3.80 -20.49 5.30
CA ALA A 14 4.80 -20.43 4.26
C ALA A 14 5.92 -19.45 4.62
N GLN A 15 5.58 -18.34 5.26
CA GLN A 15 6.56 -17.37 5.75
C GLN A 15 7.38 -17.92 6.93
N SER A 16 6.72 -18.63 7.86
CA SER A 16 7.39 -19.30 8.97
C SER A 16 8.41 -20.32 8.44
N LEU A 17 7.97 -21.24 7.57
CA LEU A 17 8.83 -22.24 6.95
C LEU A 17 9.93 -21.60 6.08
N TYR A 18 9.65 -20.50 5.39
CA TYR A 18 10.68 -19.78 4.64
C TYR A 18 11.79 -19.26 5.55
N LYS A 19 11.47 -18.77 6.75
CA LYS A 19 12.47 -18.28 7.72
C LYS A 19 13.26 -19.43 8.35
N THR A 20 12.59 -20.51 8.74
CA THR A 20 13.16 -21.57 9.59
C THR A 20 13.71 -22.77 8.82
N ASP A 21 13.12 -23.15 7.69
CA ASP A 21 13.44 -24.39 6.97
C ASP A 21 14.22 -24.16 5.66
N LYS A 22 15.50 -24.56 5.64
CA LYS A 22 16.38 -24.53 4.46
C LYS A 22 15.89 -25.44 3.32
N GLY A 23 15.32 -26.60 3.64
CA GLY A 23 14.81 -27.58 2.68
C GLY A 23 13.59 -27.05 1.94
N PHE A 24 12.65 -26.43 2.67
CA PHE A 24 11.50 -25.74 2.09
C PHE A 24 11.93 -24.65 1.11
N ARG A 25 12.90 -23.80 1.49
CA ARG A 25 13.46 -22.77 0.59
C ARG A 25 13.99 -23.40 -0.70
N ARG A 26 14.90 -24.37 -0.61
CA ARG A 26 15.52 -25.01 -1.78
C ARG A 26 14.48 -25.61 -2.72
N LYS A 27 13.47 -26.30 -2.18
CA LYS A 27 12.40 -26.91 -2.98
C LYS A 27 11.55 -25.86 -3.71
N ALA A 28 11.26 -24.73 -3.07
CA ALA A 28 10.50 -23.64 -3.68
C ALA A 28 11.30 -22.89 -4.76
N TYR A 29 12.60 -22.65 -4.53
CA TYR A 29 13.51 -22.11 -5.55
C TYR A 29 13.65 -23.05 -6.74
N PHE A 30 13.83 -24.35 -6.50
CA PHE A 30 13.93 -25.35 -7.56
C PHE A 30 12.66 -25.40 -8.42
N LYS A 31 11.48 -25.44 -7.79
CA LYS A 31 10.20 -25.36 -8.51
C LYS A 31 10.06 -24.09 -9.35
N TRP A 32 10.55 -22.95 -8.84
CA TRP A 32 10.53 -21.69 -9.57
C TRP A 32 11.46 -21.72 -10.79
N TRP A 33 12.69 -22.23 -10.63
CA TRP A 33 13.65 -22.40 -11.72
C TRP A 33 13.17 -23.36 -12.80
N VAL A 34 12.60 -24.51 -12.42
CA VAL A 34 12.05 -25.48 -13.38
C VAL A 34 10.97 -24.84 -14.25
N LYS A 35 10.08 -24.01 -13.69
CA LYS A 35 9.06 -23.30 -14.46
C LYS A 35 9.65 -22.32 -15.49
N HIS A 36 10.63 -21.51 -15.07
CA HIS A 36 11.21 -20.48 -15.94
C HIS A 36 12.16 -21.07 -16.99
N ILE A 37 12.95 -22.08 -16.63
CA ILE A 37 13.80 -22.81 -17.58
C ILE A 37 12.94 -23.54 -18.61
N ALA A 38 11.86 -24.21 -18.18
CA ALA A 38 10.95 -24.86 -19.13
C ALA A 38 10.34 -23.86 -20.13
N ALA A 39 9.92 -22.67 -19.66
CA ALA A 39 9.44 -21.61 -20.53
C ALA A 39 10.52 -21.14 -21.52
N ILE A 40 11.74 -20.87 -21.05
CA ILE A 40 12.87 -20.47 -21.90
C ILE A 40 13.21 -21.55 -22.94
N VAL A 41 13.27 -22.82 -22.54
CA VAL A 41 13.55 -23.94 -23.44
C VAL A 41 12.48 -24.05 -24.52
N ILE A 42 11.21 -23.86 -24.18
CA ILE A 42 10.11 -23.88 -25.14
C ILE A 42 10.20 -22.69 -26.10
N LEU A 43 10.47 -21.47 -25.62
CA LEU A 43 10.69 -20.29 -26.47
C LEU A 43 11.84 -20.53 -27.46
N VAL A 44 12.98 -21.03 -26.98
CA VAL A 44 14.17 -21.32 -27.81
C VAL A 44 13.88 -22.43 -28.82
N SER A 45 13.17 -23.48 -28.42
CA SER A 45 12.82 -24.60 -29.31
C SER A 45 11.88 -24.15 -30.43
N LEU A 46 10.87 -23.33 -30.10
CA LEU A 46 9.97 -22.74 -31.10
C LEU A 46 10.69 -21.78 -32.04
N PHE A 47 11.63 -20.99 -31.53
CA PHE A 47 12.46 -20.11 -32.35
C PHE A 47 13.33 -20.89 -33.33
N LEU A 48 14.02 -21.94 -32.87
CA LEU A 48 14.85 -22.81 -33.71
C LEU A 48 14.02 -23.58 -34.73
N ALA A 49 12.85 -24.09 -34.36
CA ALA A 49 11.92 -24.75 -35.29
C ALA A 49 11.44 -23.78 -36.38
N GLY A 50 11.13 -22.54 -36.01
CA GLY A 50 10.78 -21.48 -36.97
C GLY A 50 11.90 -21.15 -37.94
N LEU A 51 13.15 -21.07 -37.47
CA LEU A 51 14.32 -20.87 -38.33
C LEU A 51 14.54 -22.04 -39.29
N PHE A 52 14.40 -23.27 -38.82
CA PHE A 52 14.58 -24.47 -39.64
C PHE A 52 13.53 -24.58 -40.75
N ILE A 53 12.25 -24.33 -40.41
CA ILE A 53 11.16 -24.28 -41.39
C ILE A 53 11.36 -23.12 -42.38
N GLY A 54 11.83 -21.95 -41.89
CA GLY A 54 12.15 -20.80 -42.73
C GLY A 54 13.26 -21.08 -43.75
N GLN A 55 14.32 -21.80 -43.36
CA GLN A 55 15.39 -22.23 -44.27
C GLN A 55 14.86 -23.16 -45.37
N ILE A 56 14.12 -24.23 -44.99
CA ILE A 56 13.57 -25.21 -45.95
C ILE A 56 12.60 -24.53 -46.94
N LEU A 57 11.77 -23.60 -46.47
CA LEU A 57 10.81 -22.92 -47.33
C LEU A 57 11.44 -21.82 -48.20
N SER A 58 12.59 -21.26 -47.80
CA SER A 58 13.30 -20.25 -48.59
C SER A 58 13.88 -20.80 -49.89
N ASP A 59 14.16 -22.10 -49.93
CA ASP A 59 14.59 -22.80 -51.14
C ASP A 59 13.43 -23.03 -52.14
N HIS A 60 12.17 -22.80 -51.73
CA HIS A 60 10.98 -23.12 -52.52
C HIS A 60 10.00 -21.96 -52.77
N TYR A 61 10.00 -20.90 -51.96
CA TYR A 61 9.07 -19.76 -52.11
C TYR A 61 9.71 -18.41 -51.79
N ASN A 62 9.30 -17.38 -52.55
CA ASN A 62 9.76 -15.99 -52.41
C ASN A 62 9.65 -15.45 -50.97
N HIS A 63 10.52 -14.48 -50.66
CA HIS A 63 10.82 -13.76 -49.41
C HIS A 63 9.70 -13.46 -48.37
N ILE A 64 8.43 -13.71 -48.69
CA ILE A 64 7.25 -13.50 -47.83
C ILE A 64 7.27 -14.41 -46.59
N ILE A 65 7.84 -15.61 -46.69
CA ILE A 65 7.89 -16.59 -45.59
C ILE A 65 8.79 -16.13 -44.44
N TRP A 66 9.89 -15.42 -44.75
CA TRP A 66 10.78 -14.83 -43.75
C TRP A 66 10.13 -13.69 -42.97
N VAL A 67 9.08 -13.06 -43.50
CA VAL A 67 8.36 -11.96 -42.85
C VAL A 67 7.26 -12.48 -41.93
N ALA A 68 6.63 -13.62 -42.26
CA ALA A 68 5.44 -14.10 -41.56
C ALA A 68 5.72 -15.14 -40.45
N ILE A 69 6.76 -15.97 -40.58
CA ILE A 69 7.06 -17.03 -39.59
C ILE A 69 7.57 -16.47 -38.25
N PRO A 70 8.50 -15.48 -38.20
CA PRO A 70 9.01 -14.97 -36.93
C PRO A 70 7.93 -14.32 -36.03
N PRO A 71 6.98 -13.52 -36.55
CA PRO A 71 5.87 -13.00 -35.75
C PRO A 71 4.94 -14.11 -35.23
N LEU A 72 4.65 -15.13 -36.05
CA LEU A 72 3.73 -16.21 -35.67
C LEU A 72 4.34 -17.13 -34.60
N SER A 73 5.63 -17.45 -34.73
CA SER A 73 6.35 -18.22 -33.72
C SER A 73 6.44 -17.46 -32.40
N LEU A 74 6.65 -16.13 -32.44
CA LEU A 74 6.61 -15.27 -31.25
C LEU A 74 5.23 -15.29 -30.58
N CYS A 75 4.14 -15.17 -31.35
CA CYS A 75 2.77 -15.25 -30.83
C CYS A 75 2.45 -16.61 -30.20
N ILE A 76 2.87 -17.71 -30.82
CA ILE A 76 2.69 -19.07 -30.27
C ILE A 76 3.53 -19.25 -29.01
N ALA A 77 4.75 -18.71 -28.98
CA ALA A 77 5.65 -18.82 -27.85
C ALA A 77 5.15 -17.98 -26.64
N LEU A 78 4.55 -16.82 -26.89
CA LEU A 78 3.83 -16.02 -25.89
C LEU A 78 2.58 -16.75 -25.37
N TYR A 79 1.79 -17.34 -26.26
CA TYR A 79 0.58 -18.10 -25.89
C TYR A 79 0.91 -19.41 -25.14
N ALA A 80 1.97 -20.12 -25.51
CA ALA A 80 2.44 -21.30 -24.81
C ALA A 80 3.00 -20.95 -23.43
N SER A 81 3.75 -19.84 -23.33
CA SER A 81 4.23 -19.29 -22.04
C SER A 81 3.07 -18.91 -21.11
N TYR A 82 1.92 -18.52 -21.64
CA TYR A 82 0.69 -18.27 -20.87
C TYR A 82 0.09 -19.56 -20.28
N LYS A 83 0.21 -20.72 -20.96
CA LYS A 83 -0.29 -22.02 -20.47
C LYS A 83 0.69 -22.78 -19.57
N ILE A 84 1.98 -22.48 -19.61
CA ILE A 84 2.98 -23.07 -18.71
C ILE A 84 2.84 -22.41 -17.34
N ALA A 85 1.94 -22.97 -16.51
CA ALA A 85 1.79 -22.71 -15.07
C ALA A 85 2.06 -21.26 -14.64
N ASN A 86 1.07 -20.40 -14.82
CA ASN A 86 1.02 -18.99 -14.42
C ASN A 86 2.25 -18.55 -13.57
N PRO A 87 3.26 -17.91 -14.19
CA PRO A 87 4.50 -17.52 -13.51
C PRO A 87 4.27 -16.47 -12.42
N PHE A 88 3.06 -15.91 -12.36
CA PHE A 88 2.61 -15.01 -11.33
C PHE A 88 2.26 -15.73 -10.03
N ILE A 89 2.17 -17.07 -9.99
CA ILE A 89 1.86 -17.82 -8.78
C ILE A 89 3.14 -18.19 -8.00
N CYS A 90 3.19 -17.76 -6.74
CA CYS A 90 4.22 -18.11 -5.78
C CYS A 90 4.34 -19.63 -5.62
N SER A 91 5.54 -20.18 -5.83
CA SER A 91 5.82 -21.62 -5.68
C SER A 91 5.79 -22.12 -4.23
N ALA A 92 5.73 -21.22 -3.24
CA ALA A 92 5.62 -21.53 -1.82
C ALA A 92 4.18 -21.52 -1.30
N CYS A 93 3.48 -20.40 -1.47
CA CYS A 93 2.15 -20.18 -0.86
C CYS A 93 1.00 -20.19 -1.87
N GLY A 94 1.29 -20.27 -3.18
CA GLY A 94 0.25 -20.28 -4.21
C GLY A 94 -0.45 -18.95 -4.46
N SER A 95 -0.04 -17.87 -3.78
CA SER A 95 -0.58 -16.51 -3.97
C SER A 95 0.11 -15.77 -5.11
N ASP A 96 -0.52 -14.68 -5.58
CA ASP A 96 0.04 -13.83 -6.61
C ASP A 96 1.35 -13.16 -6.16
N SER A 97 2.34 -13.19 -7.04
CA SER A 97 3.69 -12.70 -6.83
C SER A 97 3.93 -11.40 -7.57
N VAL A 98 4.95 -10.65 -7.15
CA VAL A 98 5.18 -9.27 -7.60
C VAL A 98 6.31 -9.22 -8.61
N GLN A 99 6.11 -8.38 -9.62
CA GLN A 99 6.96 -8.30 -10.79
C GLN A 99 7.78 -7.01 -10.84
N ILE A 100 8.95 -7.10 -11.49
CA ILE A 100 9.58 -5.96 -12.18
C ILE A 100 9.76 -6.42 -13.63
N GLY A 101 9.03 -5.80 -14.56
CA GLY A 101 8.93 -6.29 -15.94
C GLY A 101 8.22 -7.65 -16.01
N GLN A 102 8.80 -8.63 -16.73
CA GLN A 102 8.26 -9.99 -16.86
C GLN A 102 8.78 -10.98 -15.80
N PHE A 103 9.64 -10.54 -14.88
CA PHE A 103 10.28 -11.42 -13.91
C PHE A 103 9.64 -11.32 -12.52
N THR A 104 9.30 -12.48 -11.97
CA THR A 104 8.82 -12.62 -10.59
C THR A 104 10.01 -12.52 -9.62
N ILE A 105 10.04 -11.49 -8.78
CA ILE A 105 11.19 -11.21 -7.89
C ILE A 105 10.90 -11.64 -6.45
N TYR A 106 9.69 -11.41 -5.95
CA TYR A 106 9.28 -11.83 -4.61
C TYR A 106 7.76 -11.95 -4.45
N CYS A 107 7.32 -12.68 -3.42
CA CYS A 107 5.91 -12.80 -3.06
C CYS A 107 5.54 -11.79 -1.97
N ARG A 108 4.50 -10.96 -2.21
CA ARG A 108 3.96 -9.99 -1.24
C ARG A 108 3.22 -10.63 -0.06
N TYR A 109 2.78 -11.87 -0.23
CA TYR A 109 1.96 -12.58 0.76
C TYR A 109 2.83 -13.34 1.76
N CYS A 110 3.80 -14.13 1.30
CA CYS A 110 4.67 -14.94 2.19
C CYS A 110 6.11 -14.42 2.31
N GLY A 111 6.48 -13.37 1.58
CA GLY A 111 7.82 -12.77 1.63
C GLY A 111 8.94 -13.59 0.99
N MET A 112 8.62 -14.68 0.27
CA MET A 112 9.62 -15.47 -0.45
C MET A 112 10.25 -14.64 -1.57
N SER A 113 11.58 -14.55 -1.59
CA SER A 113 12.34 -13.96 -2.69
C SER A 113 12.79 -15.05 -3.66
N TYR A 114 12.78 -14.79 -4.97
CA TYR A 114 13.24 -15.73 -6.00
C TYR A 114 14.50 -15.24 -6.71
N LEU A 115 14.60 -13.93 -6.93
CA LEU A 115 15.76 -13.26 -7.53
C LEU A 115 16.14 -12.06 -6.67
N PHE A 116 17.45 -11.73 -6.64
CA PHE A 116 18.00 -10.58 -5.90
C PHE A 116 17.51 -10.47 -4.45
N SER A 117 17.94 -11.41 -3.60
CA SER A 117 17.50 -11.53 -2.20
C SER A 117 17.58 -10.22 -1.40
N CYS A 118 18.56 -9.36 -1.65
CA CYS A 118 18.67 -8.05 -1.00
C CYS A 118 17.59 -7.05 -1.45
N LEU A 119 17.31 -6.96 -2.76
CA LEU A 119 16.26 -6.08 -3.29
C LEU A 119 14.87 -6.55 -2.87
N ALA A 120 14.63 -7.86 -2.95
CA ALA A 120 13.39 -8.48 -2.50
C ALA A 120 13.13 -8.25 -1.01
N LYS A 121 14.15 -8.38 -0.16
CA LYS A 121 14.05 -8.06 1.29
C LYS A 121 13.68 -6.61 1.53
N LYS A 122 14.30 -5.66 0.81
CA LYS A 122 14.01 -4.23 0.94
C LYS A 122 12.55 -3.92 0.55
N MET A 123 12.08 -4.50 -0.54
CA MET A 123 10.70 -4.32 -1.02
C MET A 123 9.67 -4.97 -0.09
N TYR A 124 9.95 -6.17 0.43
CA TYR A 124 9.08 -6.83 1.39
C TYR A 124 8.98 -6.05 2.70
N LYS A 125 10.11 -5.55 3.24
CA LYS A 125 10.12 -4.73 4.45
C LYS A 125 9.24 -3.48 4.31
N LYS A 126 9.31 -2.80 3.16
CA LYS A 126 8.46 -1.65 2.84
C LYS A 126 6.96 -2.00 2.82
N GLU A 127 6.60 -3.18 2.32
CA GLU A 127 5.21 -3.64 2.33
C GLU A 127 4.72 -4.04 3.72
N GLU A 128 5.60 -4.65 4.53
CA GLU A 128 5.31 -5.01 5.93
C GLU A 128 5.12 -3.77 6.80
N GLU A 129 5.96 -2.74 6.61
CA GLU A 129 5.77 -1.41 7.20
C GLU A 129 4.42 -0.79 6.79
N ARG A 130 4.05 -0.90 5.51
CA ARG A 130 2.74 -0.43 5.01
C ARG A 130 1.58 -1.19 5.65
N LYS A 131 1.64 -2.52 5.74
CA LYS A 131 0.60 -3.35 6.37
C LYS A 131 0.48 -3.06 7.87
N ASN A 132 1.60 -2.87 8.56
CA ASN A 132 1.61 -2.49 9.97
C ASN A 132 1.06 -1.07 10.16
N ALA A 133 1.36 -0.13 9.27
CA ALA A 133 0.76 1.20 9.29
C ALA A 133 -0.76 1.13 9.09
N TRP A 134 -1.25 0.35 8.12
CA TRP A 134 -2.68 0.13 7.92
C TRP A 134 -3.35 -0.56 9.10
N LYS A 135 -2.72 -1.58 9.68
CA LYS A 135 -3.22 -2.26 10.88
C LYS A 135 -3.26 -1.32 12.09
N ASN A 136 -2.25 -0.46 12.25
CA ASN A 136 -2.23 0.57 13.28
C ASN A 136 -3.27 1.68 13.04
N LEU A 137 -3.70 1.90 11.80
CA LEU A 137 -4.82 2.80 11.47
C LEU A 137 -6.18 2.10 11.72
N GLU A 138 -6.26 0.80 11.46
CA GLU A 138 -7.47 0.01 11.67
C GLU A 138 -7.72 -0.31 13.15
N GLU A 139 -6.66 -0.49 13.95
CA GLU A 139 -6.73 -0.56 15.41
C GLU A 139 -7.11 0.78 16.08
N ARG A 140 -6.97 1.90 15.35
CA ARG A 140 -7.44 3.24 15.76
C ARG A 140 -8.92 3.51 15.49
N LYS A 141 -9.64 2.61 14.81
CA LYS A 141 -11.11 2.66 14.65
C LYS A 141 -11.88 2.28 15.93
N LYS A 142 -11.26 2.42 17.11
CA LYS A 142 -12.00 2.30 18.37
C LYS A 142 -12.57 3.67 18.70
N PRO A 143 -13.85 3.77 19.08
CA PRO A 143 -14.44 5.02 19.49
C PRO A 143 -13.61 5.63 20.64
N VAL A 144 -13.48 6.95 20.65
CA VAL A 144 -12.71 7.64 21.69
C VAL A 144 -13.29 7.29 23.06
N THR A 145 -12.43 7.06 24.05
CA THR A 145 -12.92 6.80 25.41
C THR A 145 -13.30 8.11 26.09
N GLN A 146 -14.27 8.07 27.00
CA GLN A 146 -14.63 9.24 27.82
C GLN A 146 -13.42 9.80 28.59
N LEU A 147 -12.48 8.93 28.98
CA LEU A 147 -11.22 9.32 29.61
C LEU A 147 -10.38 10.21 28.68
N ALA A 148 -10.19 9.79 27.42
CA ALA A 148 -9.41 10.56 26.44
C ALA A 148 -10.06 11.91 26.10
N ILE A 149 -11.40 12.00 26.08
CA ILE A 149 -12.11 13.30 25.96
C ILE A 149 -11.77 14.18 27.17
N THR A 150 -11.87 13.63 28.37
CA THR A 150 -11.60 14.38 29.61
C THR A 150 -10.14 14.85 29.68
N GLU A 151 -9.19 14.03 29.25
CA GLU A 151 -7.77 14.40 29.16
C GLU A 151 -7.53 15.53 28.16
N TRP A 152 -8.18 15.48 27.00
CA TRP A 152 -8.12 16.54 25.99
C TRP A 152 -8.69 17.86 26.54
N GLU A 153 -9.88 17.83 27.14
CA GLU A 153 -10.55 19.01 27.69
C GLU A 153 -9.74 19.64 28.83
N SER A 154 -9.16 18.79 29.69
CA SER A 154 -8.28 19.21 30.77
C SER A 154 -7.00 19.87 30.23
N PHE A 155 -6.35 19.24 29.25
CA PHE A 155 -5.10 19.73 28.68
C PHE A 155 -5.26 21.10 28.01
N PHE A 156 -6.33 21.28 27.22
CA PHE A 156 -6.59 22.54 26.54
C PHE A 156 -7.37 23.54 27.37
N SER A 157 -7.88 23.14 28.56
CA SER A 157 -8.74 23.97 29.42
C SER A 157 -9.96 24.53 28.68
N VAL A 158 -10.51 23.74 27.75
CA VAL A 158 -11.61 24.09 26.86
C VAL A 158 -12.51 22.87 26.70
N ALA A 159 -13.82 23.06 26.80
CA ALA A 159 -14.77 21.99 26.54
C ALA A 159 -14.70 21.57 25.06
N MET A 160 -14.68 20.26 24.79
CA MET A 160 -14.66 19.75 23.44
C MET A 160 -15.98 20.11 22.75
N PRO A 161 -15.96 20.72 21.56
CA PRO A 161 -17.19 20.97 20.80
C PRO A 161 -17.97 19.67 20.61
N GLU A 162 -19.27 19.67 20.86
CA GLU A 162 -20.11 18.45 20.79
C GLU A 162 -20.04 17.78 19.41
N GLU A 163 -19.95 18.56 18.33
CA GLU A 163 -19.76 18.05 16.95
C GLU A 163 -18.47 17.23 16.81
N LEU A 164 -17.35 17.71 17.35
CA LEU A 164 -16.08 17.00 17.33
C LEU A 164 -16.14 15.76 18.22
N LYS A 165 -16.78 15.88 19.38
CA LYS A 165 -16.93 14.80 20.34
C LYS A 165 -17.75 13.64 19.77
N ASP A 166 -18.87 13.94 19.12
CA ASP A 166 -19.72 12.96 18.45
C ASP A 166 -18.98 12.23 17.34
N LEU A 167 -18.20 12.95 16.52
CA LEU A 167 -17.35 12.33 15.50
C LEU A 167 -16.31 11.40 16.09
N LEU A 168 -15.59 11.83 17.13
CA LEU A 168 -14.55 11.02 17.77
C LEU A 168 -15.13 9.81 18.52
N LEU A 169 -16.37 9.91 19.01
CA LEU A 169 -17.13 8.80 19.61
C LEU A 169 -17.63 7.80 18.57
N GLN A 170 -17.75 8.19 17.30
CA GLN A 170 -18.06 7.28 16.20
C GLN A 170 -16.77 6.67 15.60
N GLU A 171 -15.82 7.52 15.24
CA GLU A 171 -14.50 7.15 14.71
C GLU A 171 -13.40 8.08 15.26
N ASN A 172 -12.48 7.54 16.08
CA ASN A 172 -11.39 8.32 16.69
C ASN A 172 -10.28 8.67 15.69
N GLY A 173 -10.58 9.63 14.82
CA GLY A 173 -9.75 10.07 13.70
C GLY A 173 -10.25 9.50 12.38
N ILE A 174 -10.76 10.38 11.51
CA ILE A 174 -11.34 10.03 10.20
C ILE A 174 -10.62 10.80 9.08
N SER A 175 -10.48 10.16 7.92
CA SER A 175 -10.14 10.87 6.68
C SER A 175 -11.43 11.14 5.93
N ALA A 176 -11.87 12.39 5.91
CA ALA A 176 -13.17 12.77 5.36
C ALA A 176 -13.00 13.79 4.22
N PRO A 177 -13.74 13.64 3.12
CA PRO A 177 -13.78 14.66 2.07
C PRO A 177 -14.48 15.91 2.60
N ILE A 178 -13.91 17.09 2.32
CA ILE A 178 -14.62 18.34 2.60
C ILE A 178 -15.74 18.47 1.57
N ILE A 179 -17.02 18.53 1.98
CA ILE A 179 -18.19 18.56 1.08
C ILE A 179 -18.09 19.59 -0.05
N ASN A 180 -17.41 20.72 0.18
CA ASN A 180 -17.28 21.83 -0.76
C ASN A 180 -15.96 21.88 -1.55
N SER A 181 -15.12 20.84 -1.45
CA SER A 181 -13.85 20.79 -2.20
C SER A 181 -13.47 19.35 -2.55
N SER A 182 -12.55 19.17 -3.49
CA SER A 182 -11.93 17.86 -3.74
C SER A 182 -10.91 17.45 -2.68
N ASP A 183 -10.70 18.29 -1.65
CA ASP A 183 -9.70 18.05 -0.62
C ASP A 183 -10.21 17.07 0.44
N ILE A 184 -9.32 16.16 0.85
CA ILE A 184 -9.53 15.23 1.95
C ILE A 184 -8.79 15.78 3.17
N ILE A 185 -9.52 15.98 4.27
CA ILE A 185 -8.93 16.33 5.55
C ILE A 185 -8.75 15.08 6.40
N MET A 186 -7.66 15.07 7.16
CA MET A 186 -7.41 14.03 8.14
C MET A 186 -7.73 14.60 9.52
N LEU A 187 -8.92 14.28 10.04
CA LEU A 187 -9.30 14.59 11.41
C LEU A 187 -8.39 13.81 12.37
N PHE A 188 -7.89 14.50 13.39
CA PHE A 188 -7.02 13.90 14.39
C PHE A 188 -7.84 13.15 15.44
N SER A 189 -7.28 12.04 15.92
CA SER A 189 -7.72 11.44 17.19
C SER A 189 -7.43 12.40 18.35
N ALA A 190 -8.11 12.22 19.49
CA ALA A 190 -7.87 13.04 20.68
C ALA A 190 -6.39 13.04 21.09
N GLU A 191 -5.72 11.88 21.02
CA GLU A 191 -4.30 11.74 21.36
C GLU A 191 -3.38 12.36 20.31
N MET A 192 -3.77 12.27 19.03
CA MET A 192 -3.01 12.87 17.93
C MET A 192 -3.03 14.40 18.00
N ALA A 193 -4.15 15.00 18.42
CA ALA A 193 -4.22 16.44 18.66
C ALA A 193 -3.17 16.90 19.68
N LEU A 194 -3.01 16.16 20.78
CA LEU A 194 -1.98 16.43 21.79
C LEU A 194 -0.56 16.28 21.20
N ALA A 195 -0.30 15.17 20.50
CA ALA A 195 0.99 14.93 19.88
C ALA A 195 1.37 16.01 18.85
N MET A 196 0.41 16.48 18.05
CA MET A 196 0.61 17.54 17.07
C MET A 196 0.85 18.89 17.72
N TYR A 197 0.16 19.18 18.83
CA TYR A 197 0.34 20.39 19.62
C TYR A 197 1.78 20.51 20.13
N ASP A 198 2.32 19.42 20.68
CA ASP A 198 3.70 19.36 21.19
C ASP A 198 4.73 19.38 20.05
N THR A 199 4.51 18.59 18.99
CA THR A 199 5.44 18.48 17.85
C THR A 199 5.68 19.82 17.16
N HIS A 200 4.64 20.64 17.04
CA HIS A 200 4.72 21.96 16.40
C HIS A 200 4.90 23.10 17.40
N LYS A 201 5.18 22.78 18.68
CA LYS A 201 5.49 23.75 19.74
C LYS A 201 4.43 24.85 19.89
N PHE A 202 3.16 24.50 19.74
CA PHE A 202 2.07 25.47 19.84
C PHE A 202 2.06 26.23 21.16
N ARG A 203 2.50 25.60 22.26
CA ARG A 203 2.67 26.25 23.56
C ARG A 203 3.55 27.51 23.50
N GLU A 204 4.57 27.53 22.64
CA GLU A 204 5.52 28.65 22.50
C GLU A 204 4.98 29.76 21.59
N TYR A 205 4.29 29.39 20.50
CA TYR A 205 3.94 30.33 19.42
C TYR A 205 2.46 30.73 19.39
N CYS A 206 1.56 29.79 19.66
CA CYS A 206 0.11 29.96 19.52
C CYS A 206 -0.61 29.10 20.58
N SER A 207 -0.45 29.43 21.86
CA SER A 207 -0.89 28.56 22.96
C SER A 207 -2.41 28.31 22.98
N ASN A 208 -3.18 29.23 22.39
CA ASN A 208 -4.63 29.16 22.25
C ASN A 208 -5.10 28.54 20.92
N ALA A 209 -4.22 27.87 20.17
CA ALA A 209 -4.59 27.10 18.99
C ALA A 209 -4.63 25.60 19.33
N ILE A 210 -5.74 24.94 19.02
CA ILE A 210 -5.88 23.50 19.20
C ILE A 210 -5.88 22.81 17.83
N PRO A 211 -4.87 22.00 17.48
CA PRO A 211 -4.86 21.28 16.21
C PRO A 211 -5.88 20.15 16.24
N VAL A 212 -6.75 20.12 15.22
CA VAL A 212 -7.86 19.16 15.14
C VAL A 212 -7.89 18.38 13.84
N ALA A 213 -7.28 18.88 12.77
CA ALA A 213 -7.12 18.13 11.53
C ALA A 213 -5.88 18.57 10.75
N MET A 214 -5.56 17.81 9.70
CA MET A 214 -4.56 18.18 8.70
C MET A 214 -5.22 18.33 7.34
N HIS A 215 -4.88 19.40 6.64
CA HIS A 215 -5.28 19.66 5.27
C HIS A 215 -4.41 18.86 4.28
N SER A 216 -4.90 18.66 3.05
CA SER A 216 -4.19 17.94 1.98
C SER A 216 -2.82 18.57 1.63
N SER A 217 -2.68 19.88 1.86
CA SER A 217 -1.42 20.63 1.70
C SER A 217 -0.36 20.31 2.76
N GLY A 218 -0.72 19.63 3.85
CA GLY A 218 0.12 19.42 5.01
C GLY A 218 0.07 20.56 6.03
N ASP A 219 -0.83 21.54 5.86
CA ASP A 219 -1.12 22.56 6.85
C ASP A 219 -2.10 22.04 7.92
N LEU A 220 -2.10 22.66 9.10
CA LEU A 220 -2.93 22.26 10.23
C LEU A 220 -4.23 23.06 10.24
N ILE A 221 -5.33 22.35 10.47
CA ILE A 221 -6.61 22.95 10.82
C ILE A 221 -6.66 23.03 12.34
N VAL A 222 -6.83 24.24 12.85
CA VAL A 222 -6.78 24.53 14.28
C VAL A 222 -8.03 25.27 14.74
N TYR A 223 -8.50 24.98 15.94
CA TYR A 223 -9.45 25.82 16.65
C TYR A 223 -8.71 26.94 17.37
N LYS A 224 -9.21 28.18 17.21
CA LYS A 224 -8.81 29.29 18.07
C LYS A 224 -9.68 29.29 19.32
N THR A 225 -9.04 29.36 20.48
CA THR A 225 -9.75 29.41 21.75
C THR A 225 -9.59 30.75 22.45
N LEU A 226 -10.66 31.19 23.11
CA LEU A 226 -10.69 32.38 23.94
C LEU A 226 -11.66 32.15 25.10
N GLY A 227 -11.22 32.43 26.33
CA GLY A 227 -12.09 32.34 27.51
C GLY A 227 -12.68 30.95 27.77
N GLY A 228 -11.94 29.88 27.47
CA GLY A 228 -12.40 28.50 27.69
C GLY A 228 -13.38 27.97 26.63
N ARG A 229 -13.55 28.69 25.51
CA ARG A 229 -14.44 28.31 24.40
C ARG A 229 -13.71 28.35 23.06
N VAL A 230 -14.19 27.55 22.11
CA VAL A 230 -13.78 27.63 20.71
C VAL A 230 -14.49 28.82 20.05
N GLU A 231 -13.73 29.71 19.43
CA GLU A 231 -14.28 30.85 18.68
C GLU A 231 -14.51 30.50 17.22
N ASN A 232 -13.47 29.99 16.55
CA ASN A 232 -13.40 29.86 15.10
C ASN A 232 -12.33 28.85 14.67
N THR A 233 -12.46 28.36 13.43
CA THR A 233 -11.52 27.43 12.81
C THR A 233 -10.60 28.15 11.83
N TYR A 234 -9.31 27.79 11.84
CA TYR A 234 -8.29 28.39 11.00
C TYR A 234 -7.42 27.32 10.35
N LEU A 235 -6.96 27.61 9.13
CA LEU A 235 -5.88 26.89 8.48
C LEU A 235 -4.57 27.61 8.84
N MET A 236 -3.62 26.87 9.40
CA MET A 236 -2.36 27.38 9.90
C MET A 236 -1.20 26.56 9.32
N LYS A 237 -0.13 27.24 8.91
CA LYS A 237 1.05 26.57 8.38
C LYS A 237 1.75 25.75 9.45
N THR A 238 2.20 24.56 9.07
CA THR A 238 3.04 23.71 9.94
C THR A 238 4.43 24.30 10.16
N THR A 239 4.96 24.99 9.15
CA THR A 239 6.22 25.72 9.25
C THR A 239 5.97 27.10 9.84
N ASN A 240 6.36 27.27 11.12
CA ASN A 240 6.14 28.47 11.94
C ASN A 240 4.65 28.81 12.18
N PRO A 241 3.96 28.03 13.03
CA PRO A 241 2.57 28.30 13.38
C PRO A 241 2.43 29.68 14.06
N ASP A 242 1.80 30.62 13.35
CA ASP A 242 1.50 31.97 13.83
C ASP A 242 0.14 32.44 13.31
N TRP A 243 -0.60 33.17 14.15
CA TRP A 243 -1.90 33.73 13.83
C TRP A 243 -1.86 34.72 12.65
N ASN A 244 -0.77 35.46 12.46
CA ASN A 244 -0.66 36.41 11.33
C ASN A 244 -0.66 35.72 9.97
N SER A 245 -0.24 34.46 9.92
CA SER A 245 -0.21 33.64 8.70
C SER A 245 -1.43 32.72 8.55
N SER A 246 -2.34 32.73 9.54
CA SER A 246 -3.48 31.85 9.57
C SER A 246 -4.65 32.39 8.72
N THR A 247 -5.36 31.50 8.05
CA THR A 247 -6.53 31.85 7.24
C THR A 247 -7.77 31.29 7.92
N ARG A 248 -8.76 32.13 8.21
CA ARG A 248 -10.04 31.65 8.76
C ARG A 248 -10.72 30.76 7.72
N ILE A 249 -11.16 29.60 8.14
CA ILE A 249 -11.87 28.63 7.30
C ILE A 249 -13.20 28.28 7.96
N ASN A 250 -14.19 27.99 7.13
CA ASN A 250 -15.50 27.58 7.60
C ASN A 250 -15.66 26.10 7.24
N ILE A 251 -15.22 25.23 8.15
CA ILE A 251 -15.41 23.78 8.04
C ILE A 251 -16.50 23.42 9.04
N ASP A 252 -17.59 22.89 8.51
CA ASP A 252 -18.63 22.27 9.31
C ASP A 252 -18.28 20.79 9.45
N PHE A 253 -17.82 20.39 10.64
CA PHE A 253 -17.42 19.02 10.90
C PHE A 253 -18.63 18.08 10.99
N SER A 254 -19.84 18.59 11.29
CA SER A 254 -21.06 17.78 11.33
C SER A 254 -21.40 17.12 9.99
N LEU A 255 -20.90 17.71 8.90
CA LEU A 255 -21.06 17.24 7.53
C LEU A 255 -20.10 16.12 7.14
N LEU A 256 -19.22 15.67 8.04
CA LEU A 256 -18.25 14.60 7.77
C LEU A 256 -18.78 13.19 8.11
N ASN A 257 -20.05 13.09 8.52
CA ASN A 257 -20.77 11.85 8.80
C ASN A 257 -21.32 11.19 7.52
#